data_AF-A0A5C9B7H7-F1
#
_entry.id   AF-A0A5C9B7H7-F1
#
_cell.length_a   1.000
_cell.length_b   1.000
_cell.length_c   1.000
_cell.angle_alpha   90.00
_cell.angle_beta   90.00
_cell.angle_gamma   90.00
#
_symmetry.space_group_name_H-M   'P 1'
#
loop_
_entity.id
_entity.type
_entity.pdbx_description
1 polymer ?
#
loop_
_entity_poly.entity_id
_entity_poly.type
_entity_poly.pdbx_seq_one_letter_code
_entity_poly.pdbx_strand_id
1 'polypeptide(L)'
;PPMDSSPIIAGYPPGDWPSMGSILSKQLGPRVTGVPPAVDLTPIDPDARFILRTPPTQPGYLGSAHAGFEVEAVDRRNIRLNGTTLDRVADRRALLASFDQFRRQVDQAGLTDGIDEFHRQAFEVLTSPRLAEALDLSREDATTRTRYGLNRAYPQERNGKTFLDQFLLARRAIEAGARCVTLAFCRYPFGRMLKGDYNWDWHKDIFNEARGALPLLDLGLSALIQDLDDRGMLDDVAVVVWGEFGRTPKINQNAGRDHWPRVCSALVAGGGMRHGQVLGSTTRWGEEPLTRPVHFRDVFASLYQRLGIDVSNTQFTDRAGRPQYLVGDHRPLPELIG
;
A
#
# COMPACT_ATOMS: atom_id res chain seq x y z
N PRO A 1 -3.25 9.33 -31.86
CA PRO A 1 -4.64 9.51 -31.36
C PRO A 1 -4.61 9.96 -29.90
N PRO A 2 -5.35 11.01 -29.49
CA PRO A 2 -5.67 11.17 -28.08
C PRO A 2 -6.32 9.87 -27.62
N MET A 3 -5.79 9.23 -26.58
CA MET A 3 -6.47 8.09 -25.97
C MET A 3 -7.65 8.64 -25.19
N ASP A 4 -8.84 8.15 -25.51
CA ASP A 4 -10.03 8.38 -24.69
C ASP A 4 -9.71 7.95 -23.25
N SER A 5 -10.21 8.71 -22.28
CA SER A 5 -10.11 8.34 -20.87
C SER A 5 -10.61 6.90 -20.68
N SER A 6 -9.99 6.15 -19.75
CA SER A 6 -10.46 4.80 -19.41
C SER A 6 -11.98 4.84 -19.19
N PRO A 7 -12.75 4.02 -19.92
CA PRO A 7 -14.21 4.09 -19.85
C PRO A 7 -14.63 3.86 -18.40
N ILE A 8 -15.57 4.69 -17.92
CA ILE A 8 -16.23 4.44 -16.64
C ILE A 8 -16.99 3.12 -16.80
N ILE A 9 -16.49 2.06 -16.17
CA ILE A 9 -17.14 0.75 -16.20
C ILE A 9 -18.40 0.86 -15.34
N ALA A 10 -19.57 0.77 -15.97
CA ALA A 10 -20.84 0.64 -15.25
C ALA A 10 -20.81 -0.64 -14.40
N GLY A 11 -21.25 -0.55 -13.13
CA GLY A 11 -21.29 -1.71 -12.23
C GLY A 11 -20.53 -1.56 -10.91
N TYR A 12 -20.02 -0.38 -10.58
CA TYR A 12 -19.49 -0.15 -9.23
C TYR A 12 -20.60 -0.30 -8.17
N PRO A 13 -20.35 -1.05 -7.09
CA PRO A 13 -21.32 -1.17 -6.01
C PRO A 13 -21.50 0.18 -5.31
N PRO A 14 -22.71 0.51 -4.82
CA PRO A 14 -22.92 1.69 -3.99
C PRO A 14 -21.99 1.67 -2.77
N GLY A 15 -21.18 2.72 -2.64
CA GLY A 15 -20.14 2.81 -1.61
C GLY A 15 -18.76 2.33 -2.04
N ASP A 16 -18.56 1.97 -3.31
CA ASP A 16 -17.30 1.51 -3.92
C ASP A 16 -16.79 0.15 -3.41
N TRP A 17 -15.85 -0.44 -4.15
CA TRP A 17 -15.20 -1.69 -3.76
C TRP A 17 -14.31 -1.50 -2.53
N PRO A 18 -14.33 -2.40 -1.54
CA PRO A 18 -13.35 -2.38 -0.47
C PRO A 18 -11.95 -2.72 -0.98
N SER A 19 -10.94 -2.17 -0.31
CA SER A 19 -9.55 -2.62 -0.47
C SER A 19 -9.36 -4.04 0.05
N MET A 20 -8.27 -4.71 -0.37
CA MET A 20 -7.90 -6.01 0.20
C MET A 20 -7.73 -5.92 1.73
N GLY A 21 -7.09 -4.87 2.23
CA GLY A 21 -6.93 -4.66 3.67
C GLY A 21 -8.27 -4.57 4.42
N SER A 22 -9.27 -3.91 3.83
CA SER A 22 -10.63 -3.83 4.40
C SER A 22 -11.37 -5.16 4.34
N ILE A 23 -11.18 -5.94 3.28
CA ILE A 23 -11.68 -7.33 3.20
C ILE A 23 -11.07 -8.19 4.32
N LEU A 24 -9.76 -8.09 4.56
CA LEU A 24 -9.10 -8.82 5.64
C LEU A 24 -9.57 -8.35 7.02
N SER A 25 -9.82 -7.05 7.19
CA SER A 25 -10.44 -6.52 8.42
C SER A 25 -11.81 -7.13 8.66
N LYS A 26 -12.67 -7.18 7.63
CA LYS A 26 -14.01 -7.75 7.73
C LYS A 26 -14.01 -9.26 7.99
N GLN A 27 -13.16 -9.99 7.29
CA GLN A 27 -13.17 -11.45 7.29
C GLN A 27 -12.39 -12.05 8.46
N LEU A 28 -11.27 -11.43 8.84
CA LEU A 28 -10.31 -12.02 9.78
C LEU A 28 -10.05 -11.15 11.02
N GLY A 29 -10.58 -9.91 11.06
CA GLY A 29 -10.35 -8.98 12.16
C GLY A 29 -8.87 -8.62 12.38
N PRO A 30 -8.52 -7.93 13.48
CA PRO A 30 -7.13 -7.73 13.87
C PRO A 30 -6.45 -9.05 14.24
N ARG A 31 -5.18 -9.22 13.83
CA ARG A 31 -4.35 -10.35 14.28
C ARG A 31 -3.84 -10.12 15.70
N VAL A 32 -3.53 -8.86 16.03
CA VAL A 32 -3.01 -8.42 17.32
C VAL A 32 -3.84 -7.22 17.77
N THR A 33 -4.32 -7.24 19.01
CA THR A 33 -5.08 -6.13 19.60
C THR A 33 -4.29 -4.82 19.51
N GLY A 34 -4.95 -3.74 19.10
CA GLY A 34 -4.33 -2.43 18.90
C GLY A 34 -3.48 -2.30 17.63
N VAL A 35 -3.40 -3.32 16.77
CA VAL A 35 -2.76 -3.23 15.46
C VAL A 35 -3.81 -3.36 14.36
N PRO A 36 -3.97 -2.36 13.49
CA PRO A 36 -5.01 -2.37 12.47
C PRO A 36 -4.69 -3.43 11.40
N PRO A 37 -5.70 -4.16 10.89
CA PRO A 37 -5.49 -5.14 9.82
C PRO A 37 -4.88 -4.55 8.55
N ALA A 38 -5.19 -3.29 8.25
CA ALA A 38 -4.78 -2.61 7.03
C ALA A 38 -4.03 -1.32 7.38
N VAL A 39 -2.81 -1.17 6.85
CA VAL A 39 -1.95 0.00 7.05
C VAL A 39 -1.60 0.61 5.70
N ASP A 40 -1.73 1.93 5.61
CA ASP A 40 -1.36 2.73 4.45
C ASP A 40 -0.11 3.56 4.76
N LEU A 41 0.97 3.25 4.03
CA LEU A 41 2.26 3.95 4.05
C LEU A 41 2.45 4.85 2.81
N THR A 42 1.43 4.98 1.96
CA THR A 42 1.47 5.91 0.82
C THR A 42 1.63 7.33 1.35
N PRO A 43 2.57 8.13 0.81
CA PRO A 43 2.71 9.52 1.20
C PRO A 43 1.41 10.32 1.03
N ILE A 44 1.15 11.27 1.93
CA ILE A 44 -0.01 12.16 1.85
C ILE A 44 0.16 13.33 0.87
N ASP A 45 1.27 13.33 0.14
CA ASP A 45 1.48 14.25 -0.97
C ASP A 45 0.30 14.15 -1.96
N PRO A 46 -0.30 15.28 -2.40
CA PRO A 46 -1.45 15.25 -3.30
C PRO A 46 -1.22 14.46 -4.60
N ASP A 47 0.00 14.46 -5.13
CA ASP A 47 0.33 13.71 -6.33
C ASP A 47 0.55 12.21 -6.03
N ALA A 48 1.05 11.86 -4.84
CA ALA A 48 1.06 10.47 -4.35
C ALA A 48 -0.36 9.92 -4.13
N ARG A 49 -1.28 10.76 -3.64
CA ARG A 49 -2.69 10.36 -3.47
C ARG A 49 -3.44 10.29 -4.80
N PHE A 50 -3.05 11.12 -5.76
CA PHE A 50 -3.64 11.11 -7.09
C PHE A 50 -3.38 9.80 -7.85
N ILE A 51 -2.18 9.21 -7.74
CA ILE A 51 -1.82 8.01 -8.49
C ILE A 51 -2.67 6.79 -8.18
N LEU A 52 -3.14 6.65 -6.93
CA LEU A 52 -3.87 5.45 -6.53
C LEU A 52 -5.35 5.51 -6.95
N ARG A 53 -5.82 6.67 -7.45
CA ARG A 53 -7.20 7.04 -7.82
C ARG A 53 -8.23 6.84 -6.70
N THR A 54 -7.86 6.14 -5.64
CA THR A 54 -8.68 5.64 -4.57
C THR A 54 -7.80 5.31 -3.37
N PRO A 55 -8.21 5.58 -2.12
CA PRO A 55 -7.38 5.31 -0.95
C PRO A 55 -7.00 3.82 -0.82
N PRO A 56 -5.74 3.48 -0.54
CA PRO A 56 -5.27 2.09 -0.41
C PRO A 56 -6.04 1.23 0.59
N THR A 57 -6.52 1.88 1.64
CA THR A 57 -7.22 1.27 2.76
C THR A 57 -8.70 1.62 2.76
N GLN A 58 -9.26 1.92 1.59
CA GLN A 58 -10.67 2.29 1.47
C GLN A 58 -11.57 1.15 1.98
N PRO A 59 -12.55 1.46 2.85
CA PRO A 59 -13.51 0.48 3.33
C PRO A 59 -14.55 0.06 2.30
N GLY A 60 -14.78 0.87 1.27
CA GLY A 60 -15.84 0.65 0.30
C GLY A 60 -17.22 0.48 0.95
N TYR A 61 -18.02 -0.44 0.39
CA TYR A 61 -19.33 -0.81 0.92
C TYR A 61 -19.27 -1.55 2.28
N LEU A 62 -18.10 -1.98 2.77
CA LEU A 62 -17.99 -2.66 4.07
C LEU A 62 -18.19 -1.70 5.26
N GLY A 63 -18.06 -0.39 5.04
CA GLY A 63 -18.28 0.63 6.05
C GLY A 63 -17.01 1.02 6.82
N SER A 64 -17.04 2.20 7.46
CA SER A 64 -15.88 2.84 8.08
C SER A 64 -15.19 2.01 9.17
N ALA A 65 -15.89 1.09 9.83
CA ALA A 65 -15.31 0.14 10.79
C ALA A 65 -14.20 -0.74 10.18
N HIS A 66 -14.16 -0.87 8.86
CA HIS A 66 -13.14 -1.64 8.14
C HIS A 66 -12.15 -0.75 7.38
N ALA A 67 -12.14 0.56 7.61
CA ALA A 67 -11.12 1.44 7.07
C ALA A 67 -9.76 1.10 7.68
N GLY A 68 -8.71 1.14 6.87
CA GLY A 68 -7.35 0.97 7.40
C GLY A 68 -6.78 2.24 8.02
N PHE A 69 -5.62 2.08 8.63
CA PHE A 69 -4.89 3.14 9.30
C PHE A 69 -3.90 3.82 8.36
N GLU A 70 -4.01 5.14 8.25
CA GLU A 70 -3.11 5.97 7.44
C GLU A 70 -2.06 6.61 8.35
N VAL A 71 -0.78 6.26 8.15
CA VAL A 71 0.30 6.63 9.08
C VAL A 71 0.55 8.14 9.13
N GLU A 72 0.62 8.81 7.98
CA GLU A 72 0.90 10.25 7.91
C GLU A 72 -0.33 11.13 8.16
N ALA A 73 -1.55 10.57 8.14
CA ALA A 73 -2.75 11.31 8.55
C ALA A 73 -2.69 11.77 10.00
N VAL A 74 -1.94 11.07 10.85
CA VAL A 74 -1.78 11.41 12.29
C VAL A 74 -0.93 12.67 12.47
N ASP A 75 0.05 12.91 11.60
CA ASP A 75 0.90 14.11 11.67
C ASP A 75 0.09 15.40 11.34
N ARG A 76 -0.89 15.30 10.42
CA ARG A 76 -1.83 16.40 10.10
C ARG A 76 -3.07 16.46 10.98
N ARG A 77 -3.52 15.33 11.52
CA ARG A 77 -4.52 15.27 12.60
C ARG A 77 -3.88 15.44 13.97
N ASN A 78 -2.78 16.21 14.04
CA ASN A 78 -2.58 17.12 15.16
C ASN A 78 -3.88 17.88 15.36
N ILE A 79 -4.68 17.37 16.27
CA ILE A 79 -5.96 17.88 16.66
C ILE A 79 -5.72 19.37 16.92
N ARG A 80 -6.48 20.24 16.24
CA ARG A 80 -6.71 21.60 16.74
C ARG A 80 -7.51 21.47 18.04
N LEU A 81 -6.85 21.04 19.10
CA LEU A 81 -7.26 21.27 20.48
C LEU A 81 -6.46 22.51 20.87
N ASN A 82 -7.12 23.66 20.77
CA ASN A 82 -6.66 24.96 21.27
C ASN A 82 -5.46 25.59 20.53
N GLY A 83 -5.59 25.77 19.22
CA GLY A 83 -5.03 26.97 18.55
C GLY A 83 -3.52 27.16 18.58
N THR A 84 -2.72 26.09 18.65
CA THR A 84 -1.25 26.22 18.57
C THR A 84 -0.73 25.62 17.27
N THR A 85 -0.58 26.46 16.24
CA THR A 85 0.33 26.19 15.11
C THR A 85 1.73 26.62 15.51
N LEU A 86 2.77 25.81 15.27
CA LEU A 86 4.17 26.28 15.10
C LEU A 86 5.10 25.12 14.71
N ASP A 87 5.70 25.24 13.52
CA ASP A 87 7.04 24.86 13.05
C ASP A 87 8.04 24.10 13.95
N ARG A 88 7.63 23.09 14.72
CA ARG A 88 8.57 22.27 15.50
C ARG A 88 8.22 20.78 15.43
N VAL A 89 8.47 20.19 14.27
CA VAL A 89 8.66 18.74 14.14
C VAL A 89 10.01 18.40 14.74
N ALA A 90 10.04 18.22 16.06
CA ALA A 90 11.14 17.55 16.74
C ALA A 90 10.70 16.68 17.93
N ASP A 91 9.42 16.70 18.34
CA ASP A 91 9.04 16.00 19.57
C ASP A 91 7.89 15.01 19.39
N ARG A 92 8.22 13.84 18.83
CA ARG A 92 7.35 12.65 18.83
C ARG A 92 6.92 12.23 20.24
N ARG A 93 7.66 12.62 21.29
CA ARG A 93 7.25 12.40 22.69
C ARG A 93 6.10 13.29 23.13
N ALA A 94 6.01 14.51 22.60
CA ALA A 94 4.89 15.41 22.88
C ALA A 94 3.57 14.89 22.26
N LEU A 95 3.67 14.25 21.09
CA LEU A 95 2.54 13.57 20.45
C LEU A 95 2.07 12.35 21.27
N LEU A 96 3.01 11.52 21.72
CA LEU A 96 2.68 10.37 22.59
C LEU A 96 2.08 10.83 23.93
N ALA A 97 2.60 11.91 24.53
CA ALA A 97 2.09 12.46 25.78
C ALA A 97 0.69 13.09 25.63
N SER A 98 0.37 13.70 24.49
CA SER A 98 -0.96 14.26 24.22
C SER A 98 -2.01 13.17 24.02
N PHE A 99 -1.65 12.05 23.40
CA PHE A 99 -2.50 10.85 23.32
C PHE A 99 -2.76 10.23 24.71
N ASP A 100 -1.74 10.13 25.56
CA ASP A 100 -1.88 9.62 26.93
C ASP A 100 -2.77 10.52 27.81
N GLN A 101 -2.74 11.84 27.62
CA GLN A 101 -3.58 12.78 28.35
C GLN A 101 -5.04 12.75 27.87
N PHE A 102 -5.26 12.61 26.57
CA PHE A 102 -6.61 12.47 26.00
C PHE A 102 -7.26 11.15 26.41
N ARG A 103 -6.49 10.04 26.52
CA ARG A 103 -6.96 8.75 27.07
C ARG A 103 -7.64 8.91 28.42
N ARG A 104 -6.95 9.58 29.34
CA ARG A 104 -7.42 9.80 30.71
C ARG A 104 -8.71 10.63 30.77
N GLN A 105 -8.91 11.53 29.80
CA GLN A 105 -10.11 12.37 29.74
C GLN A 105 -11.32 11.63 29.18
N VAL A 106 -11.13 10.75 28.20
CA VAL A 106 -12.21 9.91 27.64
C VAL A 106 -12.65 8.85 28.65
N ASP A 107 -11.71 8.21 29.35
CA ASP A 107 -12.00 7.25 30.43
C ASP A 107 -12.80 7.90 31.58
N GLN A 108 -12.64 9.20 31.80
CA GLN A 108 -13.38 9.96 32.82
C GLN A 108 -14.75 10.46 32.35
N ALA A 109 -14.98 10.58 31.04
CA ALA A 109 -16.17 11.24 30.48
C ALA A 109 -17.34 10.31 30.19
N GLY A 110 -17.14 8.98 30.15
CA GLY A 110 -18.22 7.99 30.05
C GLY A 110 -19.18 8.20 28.86
N LEU A 111 -18.66 8.63 27.71
CA LEU A 111 -19.46 8.87 26.50
C LEU A 111 -19.99 7.53 25.95
N THR A 112 -21.30 7.32 26.11
CA THR A 112 -22.07 6.19 25.60
C THR A 112 -22.90 6.59 24.37
N ASP A 113 -22.90 5.70 23.38
CA ASP A 113 -23.89 5.48 22.31
C ASP A 113 -23.79 6.35 21.04
N GLY A 114 -23.30 5.71 19.97
CA GLY A 114 -23.55 6.08 18.56
C GLY A 114 -22.32 6.49 17.75
N ILE A 115 -21.20 6.75 18.39
CA ILE A 115 -19.94 7.22 17.78
C ILE A 115 -18.76 6.25 18.04
N ASP A 116 -19.00 5.17 18.81
CA ASP A 116 -17.94 4.52 19.58
C ASP A 116 -16.99 3.62 18.78
N GLU A 117 -17.42 2.78 17.84
CA GLU A 117 -16.52 1.70 17.41
C GLU A 117 -15.35 2.17 16.50
N PHE A 118 -15.61 3.07 15.55
CA PHE A 118 -14.56 3.63 14.69
C PHE A 118 -13.60 4.54 15.47
N HIS A 119 -14.13 5.38 16.37
CA HIS A 119 -13.30 6.25 17.19
C HIS A 119 -12.53 5.46 18.26
N ARG A 120 -13.14 4.43 18.86
CA ARG A 120 -12.47 3.51 19.79
C ARG A 120 -11.37 2.72 19.10
N GLN A 121 -11.62 2.18 17.90
CA GLN A 121 -10.59 1.48 17.14
C GLN A 121 -9.47 2.42 16.69
N ALA A 122 -9.80 3.60 16.17
CA ALA A 122 -8.79 4.61 15.82
C ALA A 122 -7.99 5.02 17.06
N PHE A 123 -8.64 5.18 18.21
CA PHE A 123 -8.02 5.52 19.47
C PHE A 123 -7.11 4.41 20.01
N GLU A 124 -7.57 3.15 20.02
CA GLU A 124 -6.77 1.98 20.39
C GLU A 124 -5.56 1.81 19.48
N VAL A 125 -5.72 2.06 18.18
CA VAL A 125 -4.61 2.04 17.21
C VAL A 125 -3.62 3.17 17.48
N LEU A 126 -4.10 4.38 17.76
CA LEU A 126 -3.28 5.56 18.07
C LEU A 126 -2.57 5.47 19.43
N THR A 127 -3.15 4.73 20.38
CA THR A 127 -2.57 4.49 21.71
C THR A 127 -1.86 3.15 21.83
N SER A 128 -1.84 2.34 20.78
CA SER A 128 -1.15 1.05 20.74
C SER A 128 0.35 1.25 20.82
N PRO A 129 1.01 0.82 21.92
CA PRO A 129 2.46 0.91 22.02
C PRO A 129 3.11 0.10 20.90
N ARG A 130 2.52 -1.05 20.54
CA ARG A 130 3.08 -1.96 19.55
C ARG A 130 3.14 -1.35 18.14
N LEU A 131 2.07 -0.66 17.71
CA LEU A 131 2.10 0.00 16.41
C LEU A 131 3.03 1.22 16.42
N ALA A 132 2.98 2.03 17.49
CA ALA A 132 3.88 3.17 17.63
C ALA A 132 5.35 2.75 17.58
N GLU A 133 5.72 1.65 18.25
CA GLU A 133 7.05 1.06 18.20
C GLU A 133 7.41 0.54 16.81
N ALA A 134 6.46 -0.05 16.08
CA ALA A 134 6.68 -0.51 14.71
C ALA A 134 6.99 0.64 13.76
N LEU A 135 6.35 1.79 13.95
CA LEU A 135 6.54 2.99 13.14
C LEU A 135 7.79 3.80 13.50
N ASP A 136 8.43 3.49 14.64
CA ASP A 136 9.68 4.13 15.07
C ASP A 136 10.93 3.39 14.54
N LEU A 137 11.42 3.83 13.38
CA LEU A 137 12.66 3.30 12.78
C LEU A 137 13.93 3.59 13.61
N SER A 138 13.89 4.47 14.62
CA SER A 138 15.03 4.65 15.52
C SER A 138 15.29 3.42 16.39
N ARG A 139 14.27 2.54 16.53
CA ARG A 139 14.37 1.28 17.25
C ARG A 139 14.91 0.12 16.42
N GLU A 140 15.19 0.34 15.14
CA GLU A 140 15.84 -0.64 14.28
C GLU A 140 17.36 -0.55 14.44
N ASP A 141 18.03 -1.72 14.42
CA ASP A 141 19.48 -1.76 14.48
C ASP A 141 20.12 -1.09 13.25
N ALA A 142 21.36 -0.62 13.44
CA ALA A 142 22.07 0.12 12.41
C ALA A 142 22.36 -0.71 11.16
N THR A 143 22.55 -2.03 11.30
CA THR A 143 22.84 -2.95 10.20
C THR A 143 21.63 -3.10 9.30
N THR A 144 20.45 -3.33 9.88
CA THR A 144 19.18 -3.40 9.13
C THR A 144 18.88 -2.07 8.44
N ARG A 145 19.02 -0.94 9.13
CA ARG A 145 18.84 0.39 8.50
C ARG A 145 19.80 0.61 7.32
N THR A 146 21.03 0.11 7.43
CA THR A 146 22.03 0.19 6.36
C THR A 146 21.66 -0.70 5.18
N ARG A 147 21.14 -1.91 5.43
CA ARG A 147 20.66 -2.83 4.39
C ARG A 147 19.57 -2.20 3.53
N TYR A 148 18.63 -1.50 4.13
CA TYR A 148 17.58 -0.75 3.42
C TYR A 148 18.08 0.59 2.83
N GLY A 149 19.36 0.94 3.02
CA GLY A 149 19.95 2.16 2.48
C GLY A 149 19.66 3.44 3.27
N LEU A 150 19.07 3.36 4.47
CA LEU A 150 18.61 4.54 5.21
C LEU A 150 19.74 5.39 5.81
N ASN A 151 20.94 4.81 5.95
CA ASN A 151 22.12 5.49 6.47
C ASN A 151 23.09 5.95 5.36
N ARG A 152 22.67 5.87 4.09
CA ARG A 152 23.47 6.23 2.92
C ARG A 152 23.12 7.64 2.43
N ALA A 153 24.11 8.36 1.91
CA ALA A 153 23.88 9.60 1.18
C ALA A 153 23.51 9.34 -0.29
N TYR A 154 22.52 10.08 -0.78
CA TYR A 154 22.01 9.98 -2.15
C TYR A 154 22.18 11.32 -2.91
N PRO A 155 23.41 11.72 -3.25
CA PRO A 155 23.67 13.04 -3.86
C PRO A 155 23.05 13.21 -5.26
N GLN A 156 22.73 12.10 -5.92
CA GLN A 156 22.05 12.08 -7.23
C GLN A 156 20.52 12.18 -7.10
N GLU A 157 19.99 12.11 -5.88
CA GLU A 157 18.57 12.20 -5.60
C GLU A 157 18.18 13.61 -5.17
N ARG A 158 16.94 13.99 -5.52
CA ARG A 158 16.44 15.33 -5.26
C ARG A 158 16.38 15.58 -3.77
N ASN A 159 17.05 16.62 -3.32
CA ASN A 159 17.21 16.96 -1.90
C ASN A 159 17.82 15.83 -1.06
N GLY A 160 18.50 14.86 -1.68
CA GLY A 160 19.08 13.70 -1.01
C GLY A 160 18.07 12.72 -0.39
N LYS A 161 16.78 12.83 -0.75
CA LYS A 161 15.68 12.06 -0.15
C LYS A 161 15.31 10.85 -0.98
N THR A 162 14.80 9.81 -0.32
CA THR A 162 14.27 8.58 -0.92
C THR A 162 13.01 8.13 -0.17
N PHE A 163 12.31 7.12 -0.69
CA PHE A 163 11.20 6.45 -0.02
C PHE A 163 11.57 5.02 0.45
N LEU A 164 12.87 4.76 0.66
CA LEU A 164 13.37 3.44 1.05
C LEU A 164 12.91 3.02 2.45
N ASP A 165 12.60 4.00 3.32
CA ASP A 165 12.10 3.81 4.67
C ASP A 165 10.74 3.10 4.70
N GLN A 166 9.91 3.29 3.67
CA GLN A 166 8.60 2.64 3.56
C GLN A 166 8.69 1.11 3.52
N PHE A 167 9.73 0.55 2.89
CA PHE A 167 9.91 -0.92 2.85
C PHE A 167 10.21 -1.46 4.25
N LEU A 168 11.07 -0.78 5.02
CA LEU A 168 11.39 -1.16 6.39
C LEU A 168 10.17 -1.00 7.33
N LEU A 169 9.43 0.10 7.17
CA LEU A 169 8.18 0.32 7.89
C LEU A 169 7.15 -0.75 7.57
N ALA A 170 7.04 -1.19 6.31
CA ALA A 170 6.13 -2.24 5.91
C ALA A 170 6.45 -3.57 6.61
N ARG A 171 7.74 -3.97 6.64
CA ARG A 171 8.16 -5.15 7.38
C ARG A 171 7.80 -5.05 8.86
N ARG A 172 8.12 -3.92 9.51
CA ARG A 172 7.81 -3.67 10.93
C ARG A 172 6.31 -3.70 11.22
N ALA A 173 5.48 -3.12 10.34
CA ALA A 173 4.03 -3.11 10.50
C ALA A 173 3.43 -4.53 10.38
N ILE A 174 3.90 -5.35 9.44
CA ILE A 174 3.50 -6.75 9.32
C ILE A 174 3.94 -7.56 10.55
N GLU A 175 5.18 -7.39 11.02
CA GLU A 175 5.71 -8.02 12.23
C GLU A 175 4.93 -7.61 13.49
N ALA A 176 4.48 -6.36 13.54
CA ALA A 176 3.62 -5.86 14.60
C ALA A 176 2.23 -6.50 14.58
N GLY A 177 1.76 -6.99 13.43
CA GLY A 177 0.49 -7.72 13.31
C GLY A 177 -0.47 -7.16 12.27
N ALA A 178 -0.06 -6.19 11.45
CA ALA A 178 -0.84 -5.80 10.29
C ALA A 178 -0.99 -6.99 9.34
N ARG A 179 -2.15 -7.12 8.68
CA ARG A 179 -2.42 -8.18 7.70
C ARG A 179 -2.10 -7.74 6.28
N CYS A 180 -2.25 -6.46 6.00
CA CYS A 180 -1.98 -5.86 4.70
C CYS A 180 -1.37 -4.48 4.89
N VAL A 181 -0.22 -4.26 4.24
CA VAL A 181 0.43 -2.95 4.16
C VAL A 181 0.45 -2.57 2.69
N THR A 182 -0.01 -1.37 2.37
CA THR A 182 0.16 -0.78 1.03
C THR A 182 1.12 0.39 1.12
N LEU A 183 2.05 0.45 0.18
CA LEU A 183 2.96 1.57 -0.02
C LEU A 183 2.96 1.95 -1.49
N ALA A 184 3.35 3.19 -1.78
CA ALA A 184 3.55 3.66 -3.15
C ALA A 184 4.99 4.12 -3.31
N PHE A 185 5.62 3.72 -4.41
CA PHE A 185 7.03 3.99 -4.64
C PHE A 185 7.26 4.76 -5.94
N CYS A 186 8.07 5.82 -5.86
CA CYS A 186 8.67 6.49 -7.00
C CYS A 186 10.01 7.11 -6.58
N ARG A 187 10.70 7.78 -7.51
CA ARG A 187 11.84 8.64 -7.17
C ARG A 187 11.32 9.88 -6.45
N TYR A 188 11.96 10.36 -5.39
CA TYR A 188 11.48 11.53 -4.64
C TYR A 188 11.57 12.85 -5.45
N PRO A 189 10.65 13.82 -5.27
CA PRO A 189 9.38 13.75 -4.51
C PRO A 189 8.29 12.97 -5.27
N PHE A 190 7.06 12.88 -4.78
CA PHE A 190 5.91 12.56 -5.66
C PHE A 190 5.48 13.83 -6.40
N GLY A 191 5.13 13.74 -7.69
CA GLY A 191 4.94 14.91 -8.53
C GLY A 191 4.53 14.58 -9.97
N ARG A 192 3.48 15.23 -10.45
CA ARG A 192 3.00 15.07 -11.83
C ARG A 192 3.79 15.89 -12.84
N MET A 193 4.07 15.28 -14.00
CA MET A 193 4.77 15.93 -15.11
C MET A 193 4.08 17.22 -15.60
N LEU A 194 2.75 17.31 -15.49
CA LEU A 194 1.96 18.48 -15.90
C LEU A 194 2.18 19.73 -15.00
N LYS A 195 2.86 19.59 -13.85
CA LYS A 195 3.19 20.68 -12.93
C LYS A 195 4.69 20.97 -12.80
N GLY A 196 5.50 20.44 -13.71
CA GLY A 196 6.95 20.70 -13.73
C GLY A 196 7.78 19.74 -12.87
N ASP A 197 7.16 18.75 -12.21
CA ASP A 197 7.83 17.76 -11.37
C ASP A 197 7.79 16.35 -12.00
N TYR A 198 8.93 15.66 -11.96
CA TYR A 198 9.20 14.45 -12.75
C TYR A 198 9.45 13.25 -11.84
N ASN A 199 8.55 12.30 -11.64
CA ASN A 199 8.94 11.13 -10.80
C ASN A 199 8.20 9.83 -11.02
N TRP A 200 6.88 9.83 -11.29
CA TRP A 200 6.13 8.58 -11.45
C TRP A 200 5.49 8.41 -12.84
N ASP A 201 5.13 9.51 -13.52
CA ASP A 201 4.44 9.46 -14.82
C ASP A 201 5.40 9.77 -15.99
N TRP A 202 6.18 8.77 -16.41
CA TRP A 202 7.31 8.95 -17.34
C TRP A 202 6.91 9.12 -18.82
N HIS A 203 6.10 10.14 -19.12
CA HIS A 203 5.80 10.59 -20.49
C HIS A 203 6.95 11.38 -21.13
N LYS A 204 8.02 11.66 -20.39
CA LYS A 204 9.26 12.31 -20.85
C LYS A 204 10.46 11.75 -20.09
N ASP A 205 11.63 11.76 -20.74
CA ASP A 205 12.95 11.43 -20.17
C ASP A 205 12.98 10.15 -19.31
N ILE A 206 12.34 9.09 -19.79
CA ILE A 206 12.18 7.83 -19.06
C ILE A 206 13.53 7.21 -18.68
N PHE A 207 14.56 7.41 -19.50
CA PHE A 207 15.87 6.80 -19.28
C PHE A 207 16.56 7.35 -18.04
N ASN A 208 16.49 8.67 -17.79
CA ASN A 208 17.08 9.24 -16.59
C ASN A 208 16.23 8.96 -15.36
N GLU A 209 14.90 9.03 -15.48
CA GLU A 209 14.02 8.72 -14.37
C GLU A 209 14.12 7.24 -13.95
N ALA A 210 14.20 6.31 -14.90
CA ALA A 210 14.40 4.89 -14.61
C ALA A 210 15.76 4.62 -13.95
N ARG A 211 16.84 5.30 -14.36
CA ARG A 211 18.17 5.18 -13.74
C ARG A 211 18.21 5.67 -12.30
N GLY A 212 17.35 6.62 -11.92
CA GLY A 212 17.20 7.04 -10.52
C GLY A 212 16.27 6.12 -9.73
N ALA A 213 15.09 5.82 -10.28
CA ALA A 213 14.03 5.11 -9.56
C ALA A 213 14.29 3.60 -9.40
N LEU A 214 14.68 2.90 -10.48
CA LEU A 214 14.77 1.44 -10.47
C LEU A 214 15.83 0.90 -9.51
N PRO A 215 17.04 1.48 -9.38
CA PRO A 215 18.01 1.03 -8.38
C PRO A 215 17.52 1.21 -6.94
N LEU A 216 16.73 2.25 -6.66
CA LEU A 216 16.14 2.44 -5.33
C LEU A 216 15.00 1.45 -5.08
N LEU A 217 14.16 1.17 -6.08
CA LEU A 217 13.13 0.13 -5.98
C LEU A 217 13.76 -1.25 -5.72
N ASP A 218 14.80 -1.59 -6.49
CA ASP A 218 15.54 -2.84 -6.35
C ASP A 218 16.19 -2.97 -4.95
N LEU A 219 16.84 -1.92 -4.47
CA LEU A 219 17.43 -1.88 -3.13
C LEU A 219 16.38 -2.10 -2.03
N GLY A 220 15.27 -1.36 -2.07
CA GLY A 220 14.22 -1.47 -1.06
C GLY A 220 13.50 -2.83 -1.10
N LEU A 221 13.18 -3.32 -2.30
CA LEU A 221 12.46 -4.57 -2.51
C LEU A 221 13.32 -5.79 -2.16
N SER A 222 14.58 -5.85 -2.63
CA SER A 222 15.49 -6.94 -2.31
C SER A 222 15.82 -6.99 -0.81
N ALA A 223 16.03 -5.82 -0.18
CA ALA A 223 16.21 -5.73 1.27
C ALA A 223 14.99 -6.26 2.03
N LEU A 224 13.77 -5.89 1.61
CA LEU A 224 12.53 -6.39 2.21
C LEU A 224 12.40 -7.91 2.10
N ILE A 225 12.58 -8.46 0.90
CA ILE A 225 12.43 -9.90 0.66
C ILE A 225 13.48 -10.68 1.48
N GLN A 226 14.74 -10.24 1.48
CA GLN A 226 15.78 -10.90 2.27
C GLN A 226 15.56 -10.75 3.78
N ASP A 227 15.11 -9.59 4.26
CA ASP A 227 14.82 -9.39 5.70
C ASP A 227 13.61 -10.24 6.15
N LEU A 228 12.61 -10.45 5.30
CA LEU A 228 11.52 -11.40 5.56
C LEU A 228 12.04 -12.85 5.61
N ASP A 229 12.96 -13.23 4.72
CA ASP A 229 13.56 -14.57 4.68
C ASP A 229 14.45 -14.84 5.92
N ASP A 230 15.35 -13.91 6.24
CA ASP A 230 16.26 -13.98 7.40
C ASP A 230 15.47 -14.12 8.72
N ARG A 231 14.23 -13.62 8.77
CA ARG A 231 13.32 -13.69 9.92
C ARG A 231 12.39 -14.91 9.90
N GLY A 232 12.43 -15.74 8.86
CA GLY A 232 11.50 -16.86 8.66
C GLY A 232 10.06 -16.43 8.43
N MET A 233 9.83 -15.19 7.97
CA MET A 233 8.51 -14.62 7.70
C MET A 233 8.10 -14.75 6.23
N LEU A 234 9.04 -15.06 5.33
CA LEU A 234 8.79 -15.04 3.87
C LEU A 234 7.70 -16.04 3.46
N ASP A 235 7.57 -17.18 4.15
CA ASP A 235 6.50 -18.16 3.89
C ASP A 235 5.11 -17.68 4.33
N ASP A 236 5.03 -16.71 5.26
CA ASP A 236 3.77 -16.17 5.79
C ASP A 236 3.39 -14.82 5.17
N VAL A 237 4.31 -14.17 4.45
CA VAL A 237 4.13 -12.81 3.91
C VAL A 237 4.30 -12.81 2.41
N ALA A 238 3.23 -12.47 1.68
CA ALA A 238 3.29 -12.24 0.25
C ALA A 238 3.67 -10.78 -0.04
N VAL A 239 4.70 -10.59 -0.86
CA VAL A 239 5.11 -9.28 -1.40
C VAL A 239 4.67 -9.21 -2.86
N VAL A 240 3.89 -8.18 -3.19
CA VAL A 240 3.34 -7.99 -4.55
C VAL A 240 3.71 -6.60 -5.04
N VAL A 241 4.31 -6.52 -6.23
CA VAL A 241 4.76 -5.27 -6.85
C VAL A 241 4.24 -5.18 -8.28
N TRP A 242 3.45 -4.16 -8.57
CA TRP A 242 2.92 -3.87 -9.89
C TRP A 242 2.53 -2.39 -10.02
N GLY A 243 2.16 -1.95 -11.23
CA GLY A 243 1.48 -0.68 -11.48
C GLY A 243 0.02 -0.90 -11.93
N GLU A 244 -0.75 0.19 -12.14
CA GLU A 244 -2.14 0.14 -12.62
C GLU A 244 -2.24 -0.34 -14.08
N PHE A 245 -1.23 -0.02 -14.89
CA PHE A 245 -1.17 -0.34 -16.32
C PHE A 245 0.29 -0.39 -16.79
N GLY A 246 0.52 -0.92 -17.99
CA GLY A 246 1.84 -0.90 -18.62
C GLY A 246 2.14 0.40 -19.35
N ARG A 247 3.28 0.41 -20.04
CA ARG A 247 3.75 1.55 -20.82
C ARG A 247 3.91 1.16 -22.27
N THR A 248 3.61 2.09 -23.16
CA THR A 248 3.71 1.88 -24.62
C THR A 248 5.06 1.26 -24.97
N PRO A 249 5.10 0.28 -25.89
CA PRO A 249 6.36 -0.36 -26.28
C PRO A 249 7.30 0.60 -27.03
N LYS A 250 6.73 1.64 -27.66
CA LYS A 250 7.44 2.65 -28.43
C LYS A 250 7.71 3.90 -27.60
N ILE A 251 8.94 4.44 -27.73
CA ILE A 251 9.33 5.73 -27.14
C ILE A 251 8.62 6.87 -27.88
N ASN A 252 8.02 7.80 -27.14
CA ASN A 252 7.36 8.98 -27.68
C ASN A 252 8.37 10.10 -28.03
N GLN A 253 7.90 11.22 -28.60
CA GLN A 253 8.76 12.32 -29.05
C GLN A 253 9.53 13.02 -27.90
N ASN A 254 9.12 12.81 -26.65
CA ASN A 254 9.73 13.40 -25.47
C ASN A 254 10.71 12.45 -24.77
N ALA A 255 11.14 11.37 -25.44
CA ALA A 255 11.94 10.31 -24.83
C ALA A 255 11.25 9.66 -23.61
N GLY A 256 9.91 9.57 -23.62
CA GLY A 256 9.11 8.89 -22.60
C GLY A 256 8.26 7.75 -23.16
N ARG A 257 7.35 7.22 -22.35
CA ARG A 257 6.34 6.24 -22.77
C ARG A 257 4.95 6.62 -22.25
N ASP A 258 3.97 6.49 -23.13
CA ASP A 258 2.56 6.76 -22.82
C ASP A 258 1.87 5.56 -22.15
N HIS A 259 0.65 5.77 -21.63
CA HIS A 259 -0.13 4.74 -20.96
C HIS A 259 -0.46 3.58 -21.92
N TRP A 260 -0.45 2.36 -21.39
CA TRP A 260 -0.73 1.15 -22.18
C TRP A 260 -1.51 0.12 -21.37
N PRO A 261 -2.85 0.16 -21.41
CA PRO A 261 -3.69 -0.69 -20.58
C PRO A 261 -3.77 -2.15 -21.06
N ARG A 262 -3.22 -2.47 -22.25
CA ARG A 262 -3.32 -3.82 -22.82
C ARG A 262 -2.53 -4.87 -22.06
N VAL A 263 -1.40 -4.49 -21.46
CA VAL A 263 -0.54 -5.42 -20.72
C VAL A 263 0.35 -4.69 -19.72
N CYS A 264 0.61 -5.32 -18.58
CA CYS A 264 1.56 -4.90 -17.55
C CYS A 264 2.26 -6.15 -16.98
N SER A 265 3.17 -5.94 -16.03
CA SER A 265 3.85 -7.02 -15.30
C SER A 265 3.61 -6.88 -13.80
N ALA A 266 3.66 -8.01 -13.10
CA ALA A 266 3.63 -8.09 -11.65
C ALA A 266 4.80 -8.96 -11.17
N LEU A 267 5.39 -8.59 -10.05
CA LEU A 267 6.31 -9.43 -9.29
C LEU A 267 5.58 -9.90 -8.02
N VAL A 268 5.69 -11.20 -7.73
CA VAL A 268 5.13 -11.82 -6.52
C VAL A 268 6.23 -12.65 -5.86
N ALA A 269 6.44 -12.45 -4.57
CA ALA A 269 7.40 -13.19 -3.74
C ALA A 269 6.78 -13.58 -2.39
N GLY A 270 7.30 -14.63 -1.76
CA GLY A 270 6.85 -15.10 -0.45
C GLY A 270 5.45 -15.72 -0.42
N GLY A 271 4.80 -15.67 0.75
CA GLY A 271 3.47 -16.21 1.03
C GLY A 271 3.36 -17.74 0.91
N GLY A 272 4.50 -18.44 0.94
CA GLY A 272 4.60 -19.89 0.77
C GLY A 272 4.05 -20.37 -0.58
N MET A 273 4.10 -19.49 -1.58
CA MET A 273 3.76 -19.78 -2.97
C MET A 273 4.96 -20.41 -3.69
N ARG A 274 4.75 -20.94 -4.89
CA ARG A 274 5.85 -21.43 -5.74
C ARG A 274 6.46 -20.27 -6.52
N HIS A 275 7.72 -19.93 -6.25
CA HIS A 275 8.45 -18.84 -6.91
C HIS A 275 9.39 -19.34 -8.02
N GLY A 276 10.20 -18.46 -8.60
CA GLY A 276 11.23 -18.83 -9.60
C GLY A 276 10.69 -19.10 -11.00
N GLN A 277 9.51 -18.58 -11.32
CA GLN A 277 8.81 -18.82 -12.58
C GLN A 277 8.30 -17.52 -13.20
N VAL A 278 8.08 -17.56 -14.52
CA VAL A 278 7.41 -16.50 -15.28
C VAL A 278 6.06 -17.04 -15.74
N LEU A 279 4.98 -16.35 -15.38
CA LEU A 279 3.62 -16.73 -15.75
C LEU A 279 3.13 -15.87 -16.91
N GLY A 280 2.76 -16.54 -18.00
CA GLY A 280 2.32 -15.88 -19.22
C GLY A 280 3.45 -15.29 -20.07
N SER A 281 3.09 -14.71 -21.20
CA SER A 281 4.01 -14.01 -22.08
C SER A 281 3.33 -12.85 -22.80
N THR A 282 4.14 -11.98 -23.40
CA THR A 282 3.68 -10.94 -24.32
C THR A 282 4.15 -11.23 -25.75
N THR A 283 3.62 -10.47 -26.71
CA THR A 283 4.20 -10.43 -28.05
C THR A 283 5.67 -10.01 -27.97
N ARG A 284 6.45 -10.29 -29.01
CA ARG A 284 7.88 -9.89 -29.09
C ARG A 284 8.13 -8.39 -28.88
N TRP A 285 7.10 -7.55 -28.99
CA TRP A 285 7.17 -6.11 -28.79
C TRP A 285 6.66 -5.67 -27.42
N GLY A 286 6.13 -6.57 -26.60
CA GLY A 286 5.58 -6.26 -25.28
C GLY A 286 4.26 -5.50 -25.34
N GLU A 287 3.51 -5.61 -26.43
CA GLU A 287 2.34 -4.76 -26.69
C GLU A 287 1.02 -5.43 -26.30
N GLU A 288 0.96 -6.75 -26.32
CA GLU A 288 -0.25 -7.52 -26.00
C GLU A 288 0.11 -8.80 -25.26
N PRO A 289 -0.78 -9.32 -24.40
CA PRO A 289 -0.64 -10.68 -23.86
C PRO A 289 -0.66 -11.69 -25.02
N LEU A 290 0.22 -12.68 -24.99
CA LEU A 290 0.33 -13.71 -26.02
C LEU A 290 -0.14 -15.07 -25.50
N THR A 291 0.59 -15.66 -24.54
CA THR A 291 0.21 -16.93 -23.92
C THR A 291 -0.15 -16.73 -22.46
N ARG A 292 -1.16 -17.47 -21.98
CA ARG A 292 -1.53 -17.54 -20.55
C ARG A 292 -1.62 -16.14 -19.89
N PRO A 293 -2.53 -15.27 -20.33
CA PRO A 293 -2.74 -13.98 -19.66
C PRO A 293 -3.10 -14.21 -18.19
N VAL A 294 -2.60 -13.31 -17.34
CA VAL A 294 -2.90 -13.26 -15.91
C VAL A 294 -3.54 -11.92 -15.62
N HIS A 295 -4.70 -11.95 -14.95
CA HIS A 295 -5.39 -10.75 -14.51
C HIS A 295 -5.06 -10.45 -13.04
N PHE A 296 -5.14 -9.18 -12.64
CA PHE A 296 -4.98 -8.78 -11.23
C PHE A 296 -5.90 -9.58 -10.29
N ARG A 297 -7.13 -9.87 -10.76
CA ARG A 297 -8.11 -10.68 -10.01
C ARG A 297 -7.65 -12.13 -9.77
N ASP A 298 -6.85 -12.72 -10.66
CA ASP A 298 -6.26 -14.05 -10.45
C ASP A 298 -5.19 -14.00 -9.34
N VAL A 299 -4.40 -12.92 -9.29
CA VAL A 299 -3.42 -12.72 -8.21
C VAL A 299 -4.12 -12.49 -6.88
N PHE A 300 -5.14 -11.63 -6.82
CA PHE A 300 -5.95 -11.47 -5.61
C PHE A 300 -6.60 -12.78 -5.17
N ALA A 301 -7.13 -13.58 -6.09
CA ALA A 301 -7.67 -14.90 -5.78
C ALA A 301 -6.63 -15.79 -5.09
N SER A 302 -5.41 -15.81 -5.64
CA SER A 302 -4.27 -16.56 -5.08
C SER A 302 -3.90 -16.09 -3.67
N LEU A 303 -3.83 -14.78 -3.46
CA LEU A 303 -3.54 -14.19 -2.15
C LEU A 303 -4.62 -14.54 -1.12
N TYR A 304 -5.90 -14.41 -1.49
CA TYR A 304 -7.02 -14.76 -0.61
C TYR A 304 -6.99 -16.25 -0.24
N GLN A 305 -6.74 -17.14 -1.19
CA GLN A 305 -6.64 -18.57 -0.89
C GLN A 305 -5.48 -18.86 0.08
N ARG A 306 -4.31 -18.22 -0.09
CA ARG A 306 -3.18 -18.35 0.85
C ARG A 306 -3.49 -17.79 2.24
N LEU A 307 -4.39 -16.81 2.33
CA LEU A 307 -4.91 -16.27 3.59
C LEU A 307 -6.08 -17.08 4.17
N GLY A 308 -6.42 -18.24 3.57
CA GLY A 308 -7.49 -19.12 4.04
C GLY A 308 -8.90 -18.64 3.69
N ILE A 309 -9.03 -17.72 2.73
CA ILE A 309 -10.32 -17.18 2.27
C ILE A 309 -10.73 -17.91 0.99
N ASP A 310 -11.85 -18.64 1.07
CA ASP A 310 -12.45 -19.29 -0.09
C ASP A 310 -13.18 -18.27 -0.96
N VAL A 311 -12.51 -17.82 -2.02
CA VAL A 311 -13.04 -16.83 -2.96
C VAL A 311 -14.25 -17.32 -3.76
N SER A 312 -14.51 -18.63 -3.79
CA SER A 312 -15.66 -19.20 -4.51
C SER A 312 -16.97 -18.99 -3.75
N ASN A 313 -16.90 -18.90 -2.42
CA ASN A 313 -18.07 -18.85 -1.53
C ASN A 313 -18.11 -17.57 -0.68
N THR A 314 -16.99 -16.85 -0.54
CA THR A 314 -16.96 -15.60 0.22
C THR A 314 -17.62 -14.49 -0.59
N GLN A 315 -18.64 -13.89 -0.01
CA GLN A 315 -19.37 -12.76 -0.57
C GLN A 315 -19.67 -11.74 0.53
N PHE A 316 -19.74 -10.47 0.14
CA PHE A 316 -20.17 -9.39 1.02
C PHE A 316 -21.34 -8.65 0.40
N THR A 317 -22.31 -8.27 1.24
CA THR A 317 -23.47 -7.51 0.80
C THR A 317 -23.12 -6.04 0.65
N ASP A 318 -23.38 -5.47 -0.52
CA ASP A 318 -23.20 -4.03 -0.75
C ASP A 318 -24.34 -3.21 -0.11
N ARG A 319 -24.25 -1.87 -0.20
CA ARG A 319 -25.23 -0.96 0.42
C ARG A 319 -26.63 -1.03 -0.23
N ALA A 320 -26.77 -1.67 -1.39
CA ALA A 320 -28.05 -1.93 -2.04
C ALA A 320 -28.59 -3.34 -1.75
N GLY A 321 -27.95 -4.09 -0.85
CA GLY A 321 -28.37 -5.44 -0.49
C GLY A 321 -27.91 -6.52 -1.47
N ARG A 322 -27.01 -6.22 -2.41
CA ARG A 322 -26.55 -7.18 -3.43
C ARG A 322 -25.30 -7.91 -2.96
N PRO A 323 -25.22 -9.24 -3.13
CA PRO A 323 -23.98 -9.98 -2.86
C PRO A 323 -22.91 -9.61 -3.89
N GLN A 324 -21.69 -9.35 -3.40
CA GLN A 324 -20.50 -9.06 -4.20
C GLN A 324 -19.44 -10.11 -3.91
N TYR A 325 -18.98 -10.80 -4.95
CA TYR A 325 -17.84 -11.72 -4.89
C TYR A 325 -16.53 -10.94 -4.93
N LEU A 326 -15.51 -11.41 -4.20
CA LEU A 326 -14.24 -10.70 -4.03
C LEU A 326 -13.47 -10.53 -5.34
N VAL A 327 -13.56 -11.50 -6.24
CA VAL A 327 -12.78 -11.56 -7.49
C VAL A 327 -13.62 -11.96 -8.71
N GLY A 328 -14.95 -12.01 -8.59
CA GLY A 328 -15.84 -12.51 -9.64
C GLY A 328 -15.55 -13.98 -9.97
N ASP A 329 -15.53 -14.31 -11.27
CA ASP A 329 -15.29 -15.69 -11.75
C ASP A 329 -13.80 -16.09 -11.78
N HIS A 330 -12.91 -15.22 -11.32
CA HIS A 330 -11.46 -15.48 -11.33
C HIS A 330 -11.07 -16.53 -10.30
N ARG A 331 -10.08 -17.35 -10.66
CA ARG A 331 -9.60 -18.43 -9.83
C ARG A 331 -8.15 -18.21 -9.42
N PRO A 332 -7.75 -18.74 -8.25
CA PRO A 332 -6.35 -18.77 -7.82
C PRO A 332 -5.47 -19.42 -8.89
N LEU A 333 -4.27 -18.87 -9.07
CA LEU A 333 -3.29 -19.32 -10.06
C LEU A 333 -2.70 -20.66 -9.60
N PRO A 334 -3.05 -21.81 -10.23
CA PRO A 334 -2.56 -23.10 -9.79
C PRO A 334 -1.03 -23.14 -9.77
N GLU A 335 -0.37 -22.42 -10.67
CA GLU A 335 1.08 -22.31 -10.74
C GLU A 335 1.71 -21.74 -9.46
N LEU A 336 1.01 -20.85 -8.73
CA LEU A 336 1.48 -20.25 -7.48
C LEU A 336 1.12 -21.06 -6.23
N ILE A 337 -0.06 -21.69 -6.21
CA ILE A 337 -0.64 -22.22 -4.95
C ILE A 337 -0.77 -23.74 -4.86
N GLY A 338 -0.59 -24.47 -5.97
CA GLY A 338 -0.77 -25.92 -6.03
C GLY A 338 0.52 -26.70 -6.08
#